data_AF-A0A962GPZ4-F1
#
_entry.id   AF-A0A962GPZ4-F1
#
_cell.length_a   1.000
_cell.length_b   1.000
_cell.length_c   1.000
_cell.angle_alpha   90.00
_cell.angle_beta   90.00
_cell.angle_gamma   90.00
#
_symmetry.space_group_name_H-M   'P 1'
#
loop_
_entity.id
_entity.type
_entity.pdbx_description
1 polymer ?
#
loop_
_entity_poly.entity_id
_entity_poly.type
_entity_poly.pdbx_seq_one_letter_code
_entity_poly.pdbx_strand_id
1 'polypeptide(L)' 'MPWKNGGGSTTELACWPPGAGLAEFDWRISIARIEANGPFSAFDGIDRVLVLLDGPGMTLRWPDRTVTVDAT' A
#
# COMPACT_ATOMS: atom_id res chain seq x y z
N MET A 1 11.63 -1.61 3.95
CA MET A 1 11.88 -2.56 2.84
C MET A 1 11.61 -1.89 1.50
N PRO A 2 12.62 -1.69 0.65
CA PRO A 2 12.43 -1.17 -0.71
C PRO A 2 11.53 -2.08 -1.56
N TRP A 3 10.74 -1.50 -2.45
CA TRP A 3 9.91 -2.26 -3.39
C TRP A 3 10.73 -2.81 -4.55
N LYS A 4 10.30 -3.95 -5.12
CA LYS A 4 10.96 -4.59 -6.27
C LYS A 4 11.00 -3.68 -7.50
N ASN A 5 10.02 -2.79 -7.67
CA ASN A 5 9.95 -1.85 -8.79
C ASN A 5 10.73 -0.54 -8.55
N GLY A 6 11.35 -0.37 -7.37
CA GLY A 6 12.09 0.85 -7.01
C GLY A 6 11.22 2.08 -6.79
N GLY A 7 9.88 1.99 -6.85
CA GLY A 7 8.98 3.13 -6.76
C GLY A 7 8.67 3.61 -5.34
N GLY A 8 9.35 3.05 -4.33
CA GLY A 8 9.08 3.35 -2.94
C GLY A 8 9.56 2.27 -1.97
N SER A 9 9.03 2.34 -0.76
CA SER A 9 9.35 1.39 0.31
C SER A 9 8.18 1.19 1.28
N THR A 10 8.22 0.08 2.02
CA THR A 10 7.28 -0.23 3.09
C THR A 10 8.01 -0.44 4.41
N THR A 11 7.50 0.17 5.47
CA THR A 11 7.83 -0.16 6.86
C THR A 11 6.66 -0.91 7.47
N GLU A 12 6.87 -2.17 7.82
CA GLU A 12 5.86 -2.98 8.50
C GLU A 12 5.78 -2.59 9.98
N LEU A 13 4.55 -2.47 10.48
CA LEU A 13 4.28 -2.16 11.89
C LEU A 13 3.81 -3.41 12.65
N ALA A 14 2.92 -4.19 12.04
CA ALA A 14 2.41 -5.43 12.60
C ALA A 14 1.89 -6.36 11.50
N CYS A 15 1.97 -7.66 11.74
CA CYS A 15 1.52 -8.71 10.84
C CYS A 15 1.04 -9.91 11.67
N TRP A 16 -0.02 -10.58 11.23
CA TRP A 16 -0.47 -11.82 11.83
C TRP A 16 -0.70 -12.90 10.76
N PRO A 17 -0.26 -14.15 11.01
CA PRO A 17 0.56 -14.56 12.15
C PRO A 17 1.97 -13.93 12.14
N PRO A 18 2.66 -13.84 13.28
CA PRO A 18 3.97 -13.20 13.34
C PRO A 18 4.96 -13.91 12.40
N GLY A 19 5.61 -13.14 11.53
CA GLY A 19 6.55 -13.66 10.53
C GLY A 19 5.91 -14.19 9.24
N ALA A 20 4.59 -14.08 9.07
CA ALA A 20 3.92 -14.43 7.82
C ALA A 20 4.47 -13.62 6.62
N GLY A 21 4.64 -14.30 5.49
CA GLY A 21 4.99 -13.64 4.24
C GLY A 21 3.83 -12.86 3.63
N LEU A 22 4.12 -12.11 2.55
CA LEU A 22 3.12 -11.31 1.82
C LEU A 22 1.96 -12.13 1.21
N ALA A 23 2.07 -13.46 1.16
CA ALA A 23 1.03 -14.35 0.64
C ALA A 23 0.28 -15.11 1.74
N GLU A 24 0.66 -14.95 3.01
CA GLU A 24 0.25 -15.83 4.12
C GLU A 24 -0.32 -15.07 5.32
N PHE A 25 -0.34 -13.74 5.27
CA PHE A 25 -0.88 -12.94 6.38
C PHE A 25 -2.41 -12.93 6.35
N ASP A 26 -3.01 -12.98 7.53
CA ASP A 26 -4.44 -12.73 7.73
C ASP A 26 -4.71 -11.22 7.71
N TRP A 27 -3.84 -10.45 8.39
CA TRP A 27 -3.86 -9.00 8.37
C TRP A 27 -2.46 -8.42 8.54
N ARG A 28 -2.28 -7.21 8.01
CA ARG A 28 -1.01 -6.48 8.02
C ARG A 28 -1.22 -4.98 8.10
N ILE A 29 -0.48 -4.34 8.99
CA ILE A 29 -0.44 -2.88 9.15
C ILE A 29 0.95 -2.39 8.77
N SER A 30 1.02 -1.41 7.87
CA SER A 30 2.29 -0.89 7.38
C SER A 30 2.19 0.56 6.92
N ILE A 31 3.32 1.25 6.88
CA ILE A 31 3.47 2.57 6.26
C ILE A 31 4.14 2.39 4.91
N ALA A 32 3.55 2.97 3.87
CA ALA A 32 4.11 3.01 2.52
C ALA A 32 4.66 4.40 2.22
N ARG A 33 5.91 4.48 1.76
CA ARG A 33 6.47 5.69 1.13
C ARG A 33 6.48 5.47 -0.38
N ILE A 34 5.74 6.32 -1.10
CA ILE A 34 5.65 6.29 -2.56
C ILE A 34 6.56 7.39 -3.11
N GLU A 35 7.51 7.02 -3.96
CA GLU A 35 8.49 7.96 -4.53
C GLU A 35 8.32 8.11 -6.05
N ALA A 36 7.66 7.13 -6.70
CA ALA A 36 7.31 7.21 -8.11
C ALA A 36 5.91 6.64 -8.36
N ASN A 37 5.24 7.16 -9.40
CA ASN A 37 3.98 6.63 -9.87
C ASN A 37 4.14 5.20 -10.35
N GLY A 38 3.17 4.34 -10.03
CA GLY A 38 3.18 2.96 -10.45
C GLY A 38 1.99 2.17 -9.91
N PRO A 39 1.79 0.94 -10.40
CA PRO A 39 0.75 0.08 -9.88
C PRO A 39 1.07 -0.35 -8.45
N PHE A 40 0.04 -0.45 -7.61
CA PHE A 40 0.12 -1.19 -6.37
C PHE A 40 0.09 -2.70 -6.65
N SER A 41 0.76 -3.48 -5.79
CA SER A 41 0.59 -4.94 -5.79
C SER A 41 -0.84 -5.32 -5.42
N ALA A 42 -1.40 -6.27 -6.17
CA ALA A 42 -2.64 -6.97 -5.84
C ALA A 42 -2.39 -7.99 -4.73
N PHE A 43 -3.36 -8.12 -3.82
CA PHE A 43 -3.38 -9.13 -2.77
C PHE A 43 -4.79 -9.70 -2.77
N ASP A 44 -4.96 -10.84 -3.42
CA ASP A 44 -6.27 -11.41 -3.66
C ASP A 44 -6.92 -11.86 -2.34
N GLY A 45 -8.20 -11.56 -2.18
CA GLY A 45 -8.94 -11.89 -0.94
C GLY A 45 -8.67 -10.96 0.24
N ILE A 46 -7.83 -9.93 0.08
CA ILE A 46 -7.51 -8.97 1.15
C ILE A 46 -8.19 -7.62 0.89
N ASP A 47 -9.00 -7.18 1.84
CA ASP A 47 -9.50 -5.81 1.87
C ASP A 47 -8.37 -4.84 2.24
N ARG A 48 -8.26 -3.74 1.49
CA ARG A 48 -7.24 -2.70 1.73
C ARG A 48 -7.86 -1.35 2.00
N VAL A 49 -7.45 -0.77 3.11
CA VAL A 49 -7.67 0.64 3.44
C VAL A 49 -6.33 1.38 3.35
N LEU A 50 -6.33 2.55 2.71
CA LEU A 50 -5.18 3.45 2.63
C LEU A 50 -5.56 4.80 3.23
N VAL A 51 -4.65 5.36 4.01
CA VAL A 51 -4.79 6.70 4.59
C VAL A 51 -3.55 7.50 4.22
N LEU A 52 -3.74 8.71 3.69
CA LEU A 52 -2.65 9.63 3.44
C LEU A 52 -2.13 10.16 4.79
N LEU A 53 -0.85 9.90 5.07
CA LEU A 53 -0.20 10.39 6.29
C LEU A 53 0.55 11.71 6.06
N ASP A 54 1.15 11.87 4.88
CA ASP A 54 1.93 13.04 4.48
C ASP A 54 2.01 13.10 2.94
N GLY A 55 2.25 14.29 2.40
CA GLY A 55 2.42 14.56 0.98
C GLY A 55 1.21 15.23 0.31
N PRO A 56 1.31 15.52 -0.99
CA PRO A 56 0.36 16.39 -1.70
C PRO A 56 -0.97 15.70 -2.07
N GLY A 57 -1.19 14.46 -1.66
CA GLY A 57 -2.30 13.62 -2.13
C GLY A 57 -1.89 12.61 -3.20
N MET A 58 -2.84 11.79 -3.63
CA MET A 58 -2.63 10.79 -4.69
C MET A 58 -3.90 10.50 -5.48
N THR A 59 -3.75 10.12 -6.74
CA THR A 59 -4.85 9.56 -7.55
C THR A 59 -4.69 8.05 -7.67
N LEU A 60 -5.71 7.32 -7.22
CA LEU A 60 -5.83 5.87 -7.36
C LEU A 60 -6.76 5.52 -8.51
N ARG A 61 -6.31 4.64 -9.41
CA ARG A 61 -7.05 4.23 -10.61
C ARG A 61 -7.24 2.72 -10.64
N TRP A 62 -8.49 2.32 -10.82
CA TRP A 62 -8.94 0.98 -11.18
C TRP A 62 -9.47 0.99 -12.61
N PRO A 63 -9.78 -0.16 -13.22
CA PRO A 63 -10.31 -0.22 -14.58
C PRO A 63 -11.58 0.63 -14.80
N ASP A 64 -12.44 0.71 -13.80
CA ASP A 64 -13.78 1.30 -13.85
C ASP A 64 -13.95 2.56 -12.99
N ARG A 65 -12.97 2.89 -12.13
CA ARG A 65 -13.07 4.00 -11.19
C ARG A 65 -11.74 4.72 -10.97
N THR A 66 -11.83 6.01 -10.69
CA THR A 66 -10.69 6.83 -10.25
C THR A 66 -11.09 7.56 -8.96
N VAL A 67 -10.20 7.54 -7.98
CA VAL A 67 -10.39 8.20 -6.68
C VAL A 67 -9.19 9.10 -6.41
N THR A 68 -9.43 10.35 -6.05
CA THR A 68 -8.39 11.25 -5.55
C THR A 68 -8.45 11.29 -4.03
N VAL A 69 -7.29 11.15 -3.39
CA VAL A 69 -7.09 11.34 -1.96
C VAL A 69 -6.32 12.63 -1.80
N ASP A 70 -6.98 13.68 -1.34
CA ASP A 70 -6.38 14.99 -1.14
C ASP A 70 -5.68 15.08 0.23
N ALA A 71 -4.67 15.94 0.32
CA ALA A 71 -4.17 16.39 1.62
C ALA A 71 -5.26 17.21 2.32
N THR A 72 -5.44 16.99 3.63
CA THR A 72 -6.36 17.80 4.45
C THR A 72 -5.75 19.16 4.77
#